data_AF-A0A285J3Z5-F1
#
_entry.id   AF-A0A285J3Z5-F1
#
_cell.length_a   1.000
_cell.length_b   1.000
_cell.length_c   1.000
_cell.angle_alpha   90.00
_cell.angle_beta   90.00
_cell.angle_gamma   90.00
#
_symmetry.space_group_name_H-M   'P 1'
#
loop_
_entity.id
_entity.type
_entity.pdbx_description
1 polymer ?
#
loop_
_entity_poly.entity_id
_entity_poly.type
_entity_poly.pdbx_seq_one_letter_code
_entity_poly.pdbx_strand_id
1 'polypeptide(L)'
;MRGKLTVIVLIMAGLGALFSGADTSPAQLAQRGTTTPGLVDPDKVARVAPQSAGLSATARGQLHVVTASRLNLRSGPSTSYPVMMVLPQGTNVSVLEQRQGWARLGTQSGSAWASARYLSPVTAAAPGDPLKIAPKPKPKRQVAAPSTAEITRARSDIIRQSIASYPGSCPCPYNIDRGGRRCGGRSAWSRPGGYAPICYDSDISQARLASYFARKRGAVD
;
A
#
# COMPACT_ATOMS: atom_id res chain seq x y z
N MET A 1 -10.26 47.03 47.99
CA MET A 1 -10.03 45.87 48.89
C MET A 1 -9.80 44.68 47.95
N ARG A 2 -8.60 44.12 47.75
CA ARG A 2 -7.64 43.51 48.70
C ARG A 2 -8.29 42.41 49.56
N GLY A 3 -8.20 41.18 49.07
CA GLY A 3 -8.48 39.94 49.79
C GLY A 3 -7.60 38.84 49.20
N LYS A 4 -6.37 38.70 49.73
CA LYS A 4 -5.51 37.54 49.45
C LYS A 4 -5.72 36.52 50.57
N LEU A 5 -5.76 35.25 50.22
CA LEU A 5 -5.15 34.22 51.07
C LEU A 5 -4.38 33.23 50.19
N THR A 6 -3.29 32.72 50.73
CA THR A 6 -2.32 31.81 50.09
C THR A 6 -2.02 30.73 51.13
N VAL A 7 -0.94 29.94 50.96
CA VAL A 7 -0.35 29.03 51.97
C VAL A 7 -1.09 27.66 52.01
N ILE A 8 -0.57 26.48 51.58
CA ILE A 8 0.70 25.71 51.82
C ILE A 8 0.38 24.47 52.70
N VAL A 9 0.96 23.25 52.58
CA VAL A 9 1.89 22.60 51.61
C VAL A 9 2.12 21.09 52.01
N LEU A 10 2.91 20.32 51.23
CA LEU A 10 3.53 18.98 51.54
C LEU A 10 2.53 17.80 51.72
N ILE A 11 2.85 16.49 51.63
CA ILE A 11 4.07 15.63 51.40
C ILE A 11 3.59 14.33 50.67
N MET A 12 4.29 13.35 50.07
CA MET A 12 5.69 12.88 49.83
C MET A 12 6.13 13.14 48.36
N ALA A 13 7.30 12.77 47.78
CA ALA A 13 8.43 11.82 48.01
C ALA A 13 8.28 10.35 47.49
N GLY A 14 9.30 9.85 46.78
CA GLY A 14 9.32 8.55 46.06
C GLY A 14 9.87 8.68 44.61
N LEU A 15 11.18 8.83 44.34
CA LEU A 15 12.36 7.96 44.56
C LEU A 15 12.58 6.90 43.45
N GLY A 16 13.65 7.07 42.66
CA GLY A 16 14.29 6.02 41.83
C GLY A 16 13.71 5.80 40.41
N ALA A 17 14.51 5.49 39.38
CA ALA A 17 15.97 5.40 39.29
C ALA A 17 16.49 5.81 37.89
N LEU A 18 17.78 6.11 37.79
CA LEU A 18 18.48 6.49 36.55
C LEU A 18 18.94 5.24 35.79
N PHE A 19 18.79 5.25 34.46
CA PHE A 19 19.53 4.34 33.57
C PHE A 19 20.20 5.12 32.44
N SER A 20 21.43 5.56 32.70
CA SER A 20 22.40 5.89 31.65
C SER A 20 22.96 4.58 31.08
N GLY A 21 23.08 4.50 29.75
CA GLY A 21 23.47 3.26 29.08
C GLY A 21 23.63 3.43 27.57
N ALA A 22 24.45 4.40 27.16
CA ALA A 22 24.99 4.40 25.81
C ALA A 22 26.28 3.58 25.82
N ASP A 23 26.40 2.59 24.95
CA ASP A 23 27.69 1.97 24.66
C ASP A 23 27.81 1.59 23.18
N THR A 24 29.03 1.54 22.67
CA THR A 24 29.35 1.56 21.24
C THR A 24 30.50 0.62 20.94
N SER A 25 30.33 -0.36 20.06
CA SER A 25 31.47 -1.15 19.55
C SER A 25 31.24 -1.72 18.15
N PRO A 26 32.15 -1.48 17.18
CA PRO A 26 32.11 -2.07 15.85
C PRO A 26 33.11 -3.25 15.69
N ALA A 27 32.85 -4.07 14.66
CA ALA A 27 33.82 -4.82 13.85
C ALA A 27 35.06 -5.47 14.53
N GLN A 28 35.05 -6.81 14.59
CA GLN A 28 36.25 -7.63 14.30
C GLN A 28 35.94 -8.49 13.06
N LEU A 29 36.69 -8.41 11.96
CA LEU A 29 38.10 -8.78 11.68
C LEU A 29 38.26 -10.29 11.37
N ALA A 30 39.09 -10.61 10.37
CA ALA A 30 39.16 -11.94 9.75
C ALA A 30 40.39 -12.77 10.17
N GLN A 31 40.25 -14.09 10.09
CA GLN A 31 41.27 -15.14 9.86
C GLN A 31 40.51 -16.31 9.19
N ARG A 32 40.90 -16.95 8.08
CA ARG A 32 42.20 -17.50 7.61
C ARG A 32 42.73 -18.67 8.46
N GLY A 33 42.26 -19.88 8.14
CA GLY A 33 42.98 -21.15 8.24
C GLY A 33 42.87 -21.87 6.89
N THR A 34 43.95 -22.06 6.11
CA THR A 34 45.00 -23.11 6.20
C THR A 34 44.56 -24.47 5.63
N THR A 35 44.94 -24.67 4.37
CA THR A 35 44.82 -25.91 3.57
C THR A 35 45.75 -27.03 4.08
N THR A 36 45.27 -28.27 4.07
CA THR A 36 46.10 -29.49 3.90
C THR A 36 45.34 -30.49 3.03
N PRO A 37 45.94 -31.12 2.00
CA PRO A 37 45.26 -32.03 1.08
C PRO A 37 45.42 -33.54 1.43
N GLY A 38 44.48 -34.35 0.94
CA GLY A 38 44.44 -35.82 1.06
C GLY A 38 42.99 -36.29 1.29
N LEU A 39 42.49 -37.39 0.74
CA LEU A 39 43.05 -38.38 -0.19
C LEU A 39 41.97 -38.70 -1.24
N VAL A 40 42.33 -39.13 -2.45
CA VAL A 40 41.36 -39.48 -3.52
C VAL A 40 41.25 -40.99 -3.73
N ASP A 41 40.14 -41.56 -3.28
CA ASP A 41 39.75 -42.95 -3.56
C ASP A 41 38.69 -42.99 -4.69
N PRO A 42 39.06 -43.42 -5.91
CA PRO A 42 38.09 -43.81 -6.93
C PRO A 42 37.56 -45.24 -6.67
N ASP A 43 36.36 -45.53 -7.20
CA ASP A 43 35.65 -46.82 -7.20
C ASP A 43 34.98 -47.31 -5.89
N LYS A 44 33.69 -46.97 -5.73
CA LYS A 44 32.59 -47.98 -5.71
C LYS A 44 31.16 -47.42 -5.72
N VAL A 45 30.32 -48.07 -6.54
CA VAL A 45 28.86 -48.34 -6.37
C VAL A 45 27.87 -47.16 -6.27
N ALA A 46 27.36 -46.80 -7.45
CA ALA A 46 25.93 -46.72 -7.83
C ALA A 46 24.80 -46.51 -6.78
N ARG A 47 24.00 -45.46 -7.05
CA ARG A 47 22.52 -45.41 -7.04
C ARG A 47 21.74 -46.08 -5.87
N VAL A 48 21.33 -45.27 -4.88
CA VAL A 48 19.93 -45.27 -4.36
C VAL A 48 19.52 -43.84 -4.03
N ALA A 49 18.26 -43.46 -4.29
CA ALA A 49 17.68 -42.20 -3.81
C ALA A 49 16.16 -42.30 -3.58
N PRO A 50 15.70 -42.08 -2.34
CA PRO A 50 14.39 -41.47 -2.04
C PRO A 50 14.60 -40.20 -1.17
N GLN A 51 14.09 -39.03 -1.51
CA GLN A 51 12.66 -38.64 -1.41
C GLN A 51 12.08 -38.64 0.01
N SER A 52 12.30 -37.55 0.75
CA SER A 52 11.31 -36.87 1.63
C SER A 52 11.96 -35.63 2.28
N ALA A 53 11.25 -34.56 2.65
CA ALA A 53 9.83 -34.24 2.46
C ALA A 53 9.67 -32.88 1.74
N GLY A 54 8.68 -32.75 0.85
CA GLY A 54 8.42 -31.53 0.10
C GLY A 54 7.38 -30.63 0.76
N LEU A 55 7.67 -29.33 0.87
CA LEU A 55 6.67 -28.30 1.17
C LEU A 55 5.87 -27.97 -0.09
N SER A 56 4.74 -28.66 -0.28
CA SER A 56 3.78 -28.37 -1.36
C SER A 56 2.99 -27.08 -1.09
N ALA A 57 3.35 -26.02 -1.81
CA ALA A 57 2.48 -24.87 -2.10
C ALA A 57 2.61 -24.58 -3.61
N THR A 58 1.74 -25.07 -4.50
CA THR A 58 0.26 -25.06 -4.46
C THR A 58 -0.24 -23.63 -4.24
N ALA A 59 -0.60 -22.86 -5.28
CA ALA A 59 -0.70 -23.22 -6.69
C ALA A 59 -0.17 -22.11 -7.62
N ARG A 60 0.26 -22.50 -8.83
CA ARG A 60 0.28 -21.60 -9.98
C ARG A 60 -1.17 -21.28 -10.33
N GLY A 61 -1.73 -20.25 -9.69
CA GLY A 61 -3.14 -19.90 -9.82
C GLY A 61 -3.50 -19.70 -11.29
N GLN A 62 -4.35 -20.58 -11.82
CA GLN A 62 -4.58 -20.68 -13.26
C GLN A 62 -5.17 -19.38 -13.78
N LEU A 63 -4.49 -18.74 -14.73
CA LEU A 63 -4.94 -17.49 -15.30
C LEU A 63 -6.24 -17.75 -16.10
N HIS A 64 -7.32 -17.09 -15.70
CA HIS A 64 -8.60 -17.12 -16.41
C HIS A 64 -8.99 -15.71 -16.82
N VAL A 65 -9.79 -15.58 -17.88
CA VAL A 65 -10.39 -14.32 -18.34
C VAL A 65 -11.88 -14.29 -18.01
N VAL A 66 -12.36 -13.17 -17.48
CA VAL A 66 -13.78 -12.93 -17.17
C VAL A 66 -14.58 -12.80 -18.48
N THR A 67 -15.53 -13.71 -18.70
CA THR A 67 -16.39 -13.72 -19.91
C THR A 67 -17.68 -12.91 -19.74
N ALA A 68 -18.15 -12.69 -18.51
CA ALA A 68 -19.35 -11.90 -18.24
C ALA A 68 -19.10 -10.39 -18.29
N SER A 69 -20.07 -9.64 -18.80
CA SER A 69 -20.04 -8.17 -18.88
C SER A 69 -19.79 -7.48 -17.52
N ARG A 70 -20.36 -8.04 -16.44
CA ARG A 70 -20.11 -7.66 -15.04
C ARG A 70 -20.12 -8.92 -14.18
N LEU A 71 -18.98 -9.29 -13.59
CA LEU A 71 -18.86 -10.47 -12.72
C LEU A 71 -18.76 -10.04 -11.26
N ASN A 72 -19.77 -10.40 -10.46
CA ASN A 72 -19.80 -10.11 -9.03
C ASN A 72 -18.88 -11.08 -8.27
N LEU A 73 -17.91 -10.52 -7.55
CA LEU A 73 -17.04 -11.24 -6.60
C LEU A 73 -17.65 -11.12 -5.21
N ARG A 74 -17.81 -12.24 -4.52
CA ARG A 74 -18.49 -12.38 -3.22
C ARG A 74 -17.55 -12.91 -2.15
N SER A 75 -17.91 -12.76 -0.87
CA SER A 75 -17.11 -13.29 0.24
C SER A 75 -17.15 -14.83 0.40
N GLY A 76 -18.07 -15.52 -0.28
CA GLY A 76 -18.18 -16.98 -0.23
C GLY A 76 -18.82 -17.59 -1.49
N PRO A 77 -18.75 -18.92 -1.67
CA PRO A 77 -19.18 -19.66 -2.86
C PRO A 77 -20.71 -19.86 -2.91
N SER A 78 -21.48 -18.79 -2.81
CA SER A 78 -22.94 -18.79 -2.99
C SER A 78 -23.46 -17.39 -3.33
N THR A 79 -24.63 -17.32 -3.97
CA THR A 79 -25.37 -16.07 -4.22
C THR A 79 -25.89 -15.39 -2.95
N SER A 80 -25.90 -16.09 -1.81
CA SER A 80 -26.25 -15.53 -0.50
C SER A 80 -25.15 -14.66 0.13
N TYR A 81 -23.87 -14.85 -0.24
CA TYR A 81 -22.78 -14.05 0.32
C TYR A 81 -22.74 -12.63 -0.29
N PRO A 82 -22.43 -11.59 0.49
CA PRO A 82 -22.36 -10.21 0.00
C PRO A 82 -21.33 -10.04 -1.13
N VAL A 83 -21.63 -9.14 -2.06
CA VAL A 83 -20.73 -8.77 -3.17
C VAL A 83 -19.67 -7.80 -2.64
N MET A 84 -18.41 -8.20 -2.72
CA MET A 84 -17.25 -7.39 -2.31
C MET A 84 -16.82 -6.42 -3.43
N MET A 85 -16.87 -6.86 -4.68
CA MET A 85 -16.51 -6.05 -5.85
C MET A 85 -17.14 -6.60 -7.13
N VAL A 86 -17.04 -5.85 -8.23
CA VAL A 86 -17.51 -6.26 -9.56
C VAL A 86 -16.38 -6.12 -10.56
N LEU A 87 -16.02 -7.20 -11.26
CA LEU A 87 -15.03 -7.18 -12.34
C LEU A 87 -15.71 -6.98 -13.70
N PRO A 88 -15.14 -6.15 -14.60
CA PRO A 88 -15.59 -6.06 -15.98
C PRO A 88 -15.10 -7.27 -16.80
N GLN A 89 -15.78 -7.51 -17.93
CA GLN A 89 -15.37 -8.46 -18.96
C GLN A 89 -13.94 -8.21 -19.45
N GLY A 90 -13.22 -9.28 -19.78
CA GLY A 90 -11.82 -9.21 -20.20
C GLY A 90 -10.83 -8.96 -19.07
N THR A 91 -11.27 -8.99 -17.80
CA THR A 91 -10.35 -8.98 -16.65
C THR A 91 -9.65 -10.33 -16.54
N ASN A 92 -8.32 -10.34 -16.48
CA ASN A 92 -7.55 -11.54 -16.14
C ASN A 92 -7.52 -11.72 -14.62
N VAL A 93 -7.79 -12.94 -14.16
CA VAL A 93 -7.82 -13.31 -12.74
C VAL A 93 -7.07 -14.63 -12.50
N SER A 94 -6.36 -14.73 -11.38
CA SER A 94 -5.71 -15.98 -10.98
C SER A 94 -6.68 -16.81 -10.15
N VAL A 95 -7.13 -17.94 -10.71
CA VAL A 95 -7.96 -18.91 -10.00
C VAL A 95 -7.09 -19.75 -9.08
N LEU A 96 -7.34 -19.66 -7.78
CA LEU A 96 -6.60 -20.39 -6.73
C LEU A 96 -7.22 -21.77 -6.45
N GLU A 97 -8.54 -21.88 -6.57
CA GLU A 97 -9.34 -23.03 -6.20
C GLU A 97 -10.63 -23.02 -7.04
N GLN A 98 -11.16 -24.19 -7.42
CA GLN A 98 -12.52 -24.31 -7.97
C GLN A 98 -13.28 -25.43 -7.26
N ARG A 99 -14.54 -25.16 -6.90
CA ARG A 99 -15.42 -26.10 -6.18
C ARG A 99 -16.89 -25.76 -6.47
N GLN A 100 -17.69 -26.78 -6.79
CA GLN A 100 -19.17 -26.69 -6.85
C GLN A 100 -19.70 -25.52 -7.71
N GLY A 101 -19.06 -25.25 -8.87
CA GLY A 101 -19.45 -24.16 -9.78
C GLY A 101 -18.97 -22.75 -9.38
N TRP A 102 -18.15 -22.64 -8.33
CA TRP A 102 -17.50 -21.42 -7.87
C TRP A 102 -15.98 -21.53 -7.97
N ALA A 103 -15.34 -20.40 -8.24
CA ALA A 103 -13.89 -20.24 -8.31
C ALA A 103 -13.45 -19.20 -7.29
N ARG A 104 -12.41 -19.52 -6.53
CA ARG A 104 -11.73 -18.61 -5.60
C ARG A 104 -10.64 -17.85 -6.35
N LEU A 105 -10.74 -16.54 -6.35
CA LEU A 105 -9.85 -15.62 -7.07
C LEU A 105 -8.91 -14.93 -6.10
N GLY A 106 -7.64 -14.82 -6.49
CA GLY A 106 -6.69 -13.91 -5.85
C GLY A 106 -6.92 -12.47 -6.32
N THR A 107 -6.98 -11.52 -5.38
CA THR A 107 -7.14 -10.08 -5.61
C THR A 107 -6.17 -9.30 -4.71
N GLN A 108 -5.93 -8.01 -4.99
CA GLN A 108 -5.15 -7.15 -4.09
C GLN A 108 -5.79 -6.98 -2.70
N SER A 109 -7.09 -7.23 -2.55
CA SER A 109 -7.84 -7.18 -1.29
C SER A 109 -8.02 -8.56 -0.63
N GLY A 110 -7.31 -9.60 -1.09
CA GLY A 110 -7.34 -10.95 -0.52
C GLY A 110 -8.00 -11.98 -1.46
N SER A 111 -8.74 -12.93 -0.89
CA SER A 111 -9.52 -13.92 -1.66
C SER A 111 -10.97 -13.48 -1.83
N ALA A 112 -11.55 -13.68 -3.02
CA ALA A 112 -12.99 -13.54 -3.27
C ALA A 112 -13.50 -14.66 -4.18
N TRP A 113 -14.81 -14.93 -4.15
CA TRP A 113 -15.44 -16.02 -4.90
C TRP A 113 -16.29 -15.50 -6.06
N ALA A 114 -16.18 -16.12 -7.23
CA ALA A 114 -16.99 -15.84 -8.40
C ALA A 114 -17.55 -17.15 -8.99
N SER A 115 -18.64 -17.09 -9.77
CA SER A 115 -19.13 -18.32 -10.42
C SER A 115 -18.22 -18.71 -11.58
N ALA A 116 -17.73 -19.95 -11.56
CA ALA A 116 -16.73 -20.47 -12.50
C ALA A 116 -17.21 -20.44 -13.96
N ARG A 117 -18.53 -20.52 -14.20
CA ARG A 117 -19.16 -20.41 -15.53
C ARG A 117 -18.88 -19.10 -16.28
N TYR A 118 -18.33 -18.10 -15.61
CA TYR A 118 -17.97 -16.81 -16.17
C TYR A 118 -16.45 -16.59 -16.28
N LEU A 119 -15.66 -17.66 -16.18
CA LEU A 119 -14.21 -17.67 -16.25
C LEU A 119 -13.76 -18.68 -17.32
N SER A 120 -13.05 -18.20 -18.34
CA SER A 120 -12.43 -19.08 -19.35
C SER A 120 -10.94 -19.22 -19.05
N PRO A 121 -10.34 -20.43 -19.01
CA PRO A 121 -8.91 -20.58 -18.80
C PRO A 121 -8.12 -19.95 -19.97
N VAL A 122 -7.04 -19.23 -19.65
CA VAL A 122 -6.12 -18.65 -20.64
C VAL A 122 -5.08 -19.71 -21.01
N THR A 123 -5.52 -20.70 -21.79
CA THR A 123 -4.61 -21.67 -22.40
C THR A 123 -3.78 -20.96 -23.48
N ALA A 124 -2.45 -20.99 -23.35
CA ALA A 124 -1.54 -20.44 -24.35
C ALA A 124 -1.48 -21.36 -25.59
N ALA A 125 -2.39 -21.14 -26.53
CA ALA A 125 -2.44 -21.82 -27.84
C ALA A 125 -1.84 -20.95 -28.96
N ALA A 126 -1.42 -21.58 -30.05
CA ALA A 126 -0.68 -20.96 -31.15
C ALA A 126 -1.51 -19.90 -31.93
N PRO A 127 -0.85 -18.91 -32.58
CA PRO A 127 -1.54 -17.85 -33.31
C PRO A 127 -2.22 -18.40 -34.58
N GLY A 128 -3.56 -18.38 -34.60
CA GLY A 128 -4.34 -19.00 -35.69
C GLY A 128 -5.70 -18.37 -36.01
N ASP A 129 -6.17 -17.34 -35.27
CA ASP A 129 -7.22 -16.43 -35.77
C ASP A 129 -7.35 -15.16 -34.88
N PRO A 130 -7.04 -13.95 -35.35
CA PRO A 130 -6.86 -12.77 -34.50
C PRO A 130 -8.15 -11.95 -34.25
N LEU A 131 -9.30 -12.60 -33.96
CA LEU A 131 -10.55 -11.90 -33.65
C LEU A 131 -11.15 -12.27 -32.29
N LYS A 132 -11.40 -11.23 -31.48
CA LYS A 132 -12.07 -11.26 -30.16
C LYS A 132 -11.28 -11.88 -28.97
N ILE A 133 -9.94 -11.81 -29.01
CA ILE A 133 -9.32 -11.14 -27.84
C ILE A 133 -9.83 -9.71 -27.89
N ALA A 134 -10.79 -9.36 -27.04
CA ALA A 134 -11.21 -7.97 -26.92
C ALA A 134 -10.03 -7.17 -26.35
N PRO A 135 -9.43 -6.22 -27.10
CA PRO A 135 -8.53 -5.27 -26.47
C PRO A 135 -9.32 -4.56 -25.38
N LYS A 136 -8.73 -4.36 -24.18
CA LYS A 136 -9.32 -3.53 -23.11
C LYS A 136 -9.93 -2.30 -23.79
N PRO A 137 -11.26 -2.07 -23.71
CA PRO A 137 -11.92 -1.11 -24.58
C PRO A 137 -11.28 0.26 -24.35
N LYS A 138 -10.49 0.73 -25.33
CA LYS A 138 -9.82 2.04 -25.27
C LYS A 138 -10.92 3.07 -24.97
N PRO A 139 -10.94 3.72 -23.79
CA PRO A 139 -12.10 4.49 -23.37
C PRO A 139 -12.40 5.57 -24.41
N LYS A 140 -13.55 5.46 -25.10
CA LYS A 140 -13.89 6.32 -26.24
C LYS A 140 -14.09 7.76 -25.77
N ARG A 141 -13.00 8.54 -25.78
CA ARG A 141 -12.92 9.94 -25.29
C ARG A 141 -13.59 10.12 -23.91
N GLN A 142 -13.40 9.15 -23.02
CA GLN A 142 -13.70 9.32 -21.60
C GLN A 142 -12.42 9.84 -20.94
N VAL A 143 -12.54 10.94 -20.18
CA VAL A 143 -11.39 11.62 -19.55
C VAL A 143 -10.60 10.61 -18.73
N ALA A 144 -9.33 10.42 -19.09
CA ALA A 144 -8.47 9.47 -18.40
C ALA A 144 -8.35 9.82 -16.91
N ALA A 145 -8.35 8.82 -16.05
CA ALA A 145 -8.02 9.03 -14.64
C ALA A 145 -6.58 9.57 -14.53
N PRO A 146 -6.32 10.55 -13.66
CA PRO A 146 -5.00 11.17 -13.55
C PRO A 146 -3.94 10.14 -13.18
N SER A 147 -2.78 10.21 -13.83
CA SER A 147 -1.65 9.34 -13.56
C SER A 147 -1.09 9.55 -12.15
N THR A 148 -0.35 8.58 -11.63
CA THR A 148 0.33 8.70 -10.32
C THR A 148 1.21 9.95 -10.24
N ALA A 149 1.90 10.32 -11.33
CA ALA A 149 2.72 11.52 -11.39
C ALA A 149 1.89 12.81 -11.29
N GLU A 150 0.72 12.86 -11.92
CA GLU A 150 -0.21 13.99 -11.79
C GLU A 150 -0.84 14.06 -10.40
N ILE A 151 -1.14 12.92 -9.77
CA ILE A 151 -1.63 12.87 -8.38
C ILE A 151 -0.57 13.40 -7.41
N THR A 152 0.70 12.99 -7.53
CA THR A 152 1.79 13.50 -6.69
C THR A 152 2.01 15.01 -6.87
N ARG A 153 1.96 15.50 -8.12
CA ARG A 153 2.01 16.94 -8.43
C ARG A 153 0.82 17.67 -7.79
N ALA A 154 -0.41 17.17 -7.97
CA ALA A 154 -1.62 17.75 -7.41
C ALA A 154 -1.58 17.86 -5.88
N ARG A 155 -1.06 16.86 -5.17
CA ARG A 155 -0.89 16.94 -3.71
C ARG A 155 0.10 18.02 -3.31
N SER A 156 1.24 18.09 -3.99
CA SER A 156 2.27 19.12 -3.78
C SER A 156 1.73 20.52 -4.07
N ASP A 157 0.92 20.67 -5.12
CA ASP A 157 0.26 21.94 -5.47
C ASP A 157 -0.78 22.36 -4.41
N ILE A 158 -1.59 21.41 -3.91
CA ILE A 158 -2.59 21.65 -2.85
C ILE A 158 -1.91 22.09 -1.54
N ILE A 159 -0.82 21.42 -1.14
CA ILE A 159 -0.04 21.80 0.06
C ILE A 159 0.59 23.18 -0.14
N ARG A 160 1.24 23.43 -1.29
CA ARG A 160 1.85 24.74 -1.61
C ARG A 160 0.82 25.87 -1.58
N GLN A 161 -0.36 25.65 -2.18
CA GLN A 161 -1.46 26.60 -2.16
C GLN A 161 -1.96 26.84 -0.72
N SER A 162 -2.18 25.79 0.07
CA SER A 162 -2.66 25.95 1.45
C SER A 162 -1.65 26.64 2.38
N ILE A 163 -0.36 26.49 2.14
CA ILE A 163 0.71 27.22 2.84
C ILE A 163 0.74 28.68 2.40
N ALA A 164 0.69 28.94 1.09
CA ALA A 164 0.72 30.30 0.54
C ALA A 164 -0.53 31.14 0.86
N SER A 165 -1.69 30.51 1.04
CA SER A 165 -2.94 31.17 1.44
C SER A 165 -3.05 31.48 2.94
N TYR A 166 -2.10 31.00 3.76
CA TYR A 166 -2.15 31.24 5.21
C TYR A 166 -1.45 32.57 5.58
N PRO A 167 -2.12 33.51 6.29
CA PRO A 167 -1.59 34.86 6.50
C PRO A 167 -0.44 34.96 7.54
N GLY A 168 -0.14 33.89 8.28
CA GLY A 168 0.88 33.89 9.34
C GLY A 168 2.18 33.17 8.95
N SER A 169 3.27 33.42 9.68
CA SER A 169 4.58 32.80 9.39
C SER A 169 4.69 31.30 9.73
N CYS A 170 3.68 30.70 10.37
CA CYS A 170 3.70 29.30 10.81
C CYS A 170 2.43 28.52 10.42
N PRO A 171 2.23 28.18 9.13
CA PRO A 171 1.15 27.29 8.72
C PRO A 171 1.38 25.84 9.21
N CYS A 172 2.53 25.25 8.85
CA CYS A 172 2.84 23.83 9.11
C CYS A 172 4.01 23.65 10.09
N PRO A 173 4.16 22.46 10.71
CA PRO A 173 5.17 22.23 11.74
C PRO A 173 6.62 22.40 11.24
N TYR A 174 6.84 22.12 9.95
CA TYR A 174 8.15 22.19 9.29
C TYR A 174 8.52 23.58 8.76
N ASN A 175 7.61 24.56 8.77
CA ASN A 175 7.95 25.93 8.41
C ASN A 175 8.92 26.56 9.42
N ILE A 176 9.58 27.63 8.98
CA ILE A 176 10.49 28.46 9.77
C ILE A 176 9.85 29.83 9.96
N ASP A 177 9.84 30.37 11.19
CA ASP A 177 9.36 31.73 11.45
C ASP A 177 10.39 32.80 11.01
N ARG A 178 9.98 34.07 10.95
CA ARG A 178 10.87 35.18 10.53
C ARG A 178 12.13 35.35 11.41
N GLY A 179 12.18 34.71 12.58
CA GLY A 179 13.35 34.66 13.46
C GLY A 179 14.18 33.37 13.34
N GLY A 180 14.02 32.61 12.24
CA GLY A 180 14.83 31.42 11.96
C GLY A 180 14.43 30.14 12.72
N ARG A 181 13.38 30.19 13.54
CA ARG A 181 12.99 29.05 14.40
C ARG A 181 11.93 28.17 13.73
N ARG A 182 12.08 26.85 13.82
CA ARG A 182 11.03 25.90 13.40
C ARG A 182 9.71 26.17 14.12
N CYS A 183 8.60 26.09 13.38
CA CYS A 183 7.27 26.34 13.92
C CYS A 183 6.84 25.24 14.90
N GLY A 184 6.95 23.97 14.51
CA GLY A 184 6.59 22.81 15.34
C GLY A 184 5.17 22.91 15.88
N GLY A 185 5.01 22.65 17.18
CA GLY A 185 3.74 22.80 17.92
C GLY A 185 3.17 24.24 17.97
N ARG A 186 3.91 25.25 17.49
CA ARG A 186 3.41 26.63 17.31
C ARG A 186 2.71 26.84 15.97
N SER A 187 2.76 25.86 15.06
CA SER A 187 2.09 25.93 13.76
C SER A 187 0.57 25.88 13.88
N ALA A 188 -0.14 26.45 12.90
CA ALA A 188 -1.59 26.44 12.84
C ALA A 188 -2.14 25.00 12.80
N TRP A 189 -1.55 24.13 11.98
CA TRP A 189 -1.89 22.70 11.89
C TRP A 189 -1.73 21.94 13.22
N SER A 190 -0.77 22.31 14.07
CA SER A 190 -0.55 21.66 15.38
C SER A 190 -1.42 22.18 16.52
N ARG A 191 -2.15 23.29 16.35
CA ARG A 191 -2.86 23.96 17.45
C ARG A 191 -4.37 23.66 17.40
N PRO A 192 -5.01 23.38 18.54
CA PRO A 192 -6.47 23.18 18.57
C PRO A 192 -7.19 24.51 18.33
N GLY A 193 -8.03 24.54 17.29
CA GLY A 193 -8.88 25.68 16.94
C GLY A 193 -8.21 26.74 16.05
N GLY A 194 -8.99 27.29 15.11
CA GLY A 194 -8.54 28.30 14.15
C GLY A 194 -8.27 27.74 12.75
N TYR A 195 -7.27 28.29 12.06
CA TYR A 195 -6.88 27.87 10.71
C TYR A 195 -6.25 26.47 10.72
N ALA A 196 -6.74 25.58 9.86
CA ALA A 196 -6.17 24.26 9.61
C ALA A 196 -5.62 24.16 8.17
N PRO A 197 -4.41 24.69 7.88
CA PRO A 197 -3.79 24.54 6.57
C PRO A 197 -3.41 23.08 6.30
N ILE A 198 -3.46 22.66 5.04
CA ILE A 198 -3.06 21.32 4.58
C ILE A 198 -1.54 21.26 4.57
N CYS A 199 -0.96 20.31 5.32
CA CYS A 199 0.48 20.25 5.54
C CYS A 199 1.14 18.97 5.01
N TYR A 200 0.38 17.88 4.88
CA TYR A 200 0.90 16.57 4.49
C TYR A 200 0.00 15.88 3.46
N ASP A 201 0.57 14.93 2.71
CA ASP A 201 -0.15 14.09 1.74
C ASP A 201 -1.35 13.35 2.36
N SER A 202 -1.25 12.99 3.64
CA SER A 202 -2.31 12.38 4.46
C SER A 202 -3.56 13.26 4.59
N ASP A 203 -3.39 14.58 4.54
CA ASP A 203 -4.44 15.57 4.77
C ASP A 203 -5.30 15.77 3.52
N ILE A 204 -5.06 15.00 2.45
CA ILE A 204 -5.67 15.15 1.12
C ILE A 204 -6.50 13.91 0.78
N SER A 205 -7.81 13.99 1.07
CA SER A 205 -8.77 12.96 0.70
C SER A 205 -8.93 12.81 -0.82
N GLN A 206 -9.39 11.63 -1.26
CA GLN A 206 -9.69 11.37 -2.68
C GLN A 206 -10.75 12.33 -3.25
N ALA A 207 -11.72 12.76 -2.41
CA ALA A 207 -12.68 13.79 -2.80
C ALA A 207 -12.00 15.14 -3.08
N ARG A 208 -11.03 15.55 -2.26
CA ARG A 208 -10.25 16.79 -2.46
C ARG A 208 -9.41 16.74 -3.75
N LEU A 209 -8.83 15.59 -4.08
CA LEU A 209 -8.16 15.36 -5.37
C LEU A 209 -9.15 15.41 -6.54
N ALA A 210 -10.31 14.74 -6.43
CA ALA A 210 -11.33 14.77 -7.47
C ALA A 210 -11.81 16.21 -7.77
N SER A 211 -12.02 17.03 -6.74
CA SER A 211 -12.34 18.45 -6.89
C SER A 211 -11.20 19.27 -7.52
N TYR A 212 -9.93 18.97 -7.21
CA TYR A 212 -8.77 19.60 -7.86
C TYR A 212 -8.76 19.30 -9.37
N PHE A 213 -8.85 18.02 -9.75
CA PHE A 213 -8.88 17.60 -11.16
C PHE A 213 -10.18 17.99 -11.88
N ALA A 214 -11.28 18.26 -11.18
CA ALA A 214 -12.46 18.87 -11.79
C ALA A 214 -12.20 20.33 -12.17
N ARG A 215 -11.75 21.17 -11.22
CA ARG A 215 -11.41 22.58 -11.48
C ARG A 215 -10.32 22.74 -12.53
N LYS A 216 -9.29 21.90 -12.49
CA LYS A 216 -8.17 21.94 -13.46
C LYS A 216 -8.54 21.49 -14.88
N ARG A 217 -9.75 20.96 -15.12
CA ARG A 217 -10.26 20.65 -16.46
C ARG A 217 -11.13 21.76 -17.02
N GLY A 218 -12.14 22.21 -16.26
CA GLY A 218 -12.95 23.40 -16.61
C GLY A 218 -12.22 24.74 -16.43
N ALA A 219 -10.92 24.75 -16.68
CA ALA A 219 -10.01 25.90 -16.75
C ALA A 219 -8.98 25.71 -17.89
N VAL A 220 -9.32 24.86 -18.86
CA VAL A 220 -8.62 24.61 -20.14
C VAL A 220 -9.62 24.60 -21.31
N ASP A 221 -10.87 24.98 -21.01
CA ASP A 221 -11.98 25.27 -21.92
C ASP A 221 -12.20 26.79 -21.91
#